data_AF-A0A847V6F3-F1
#
_entry.id   AF-A0A847V6F3-F1
#
_cell.length_a   1.000
_cell.length_b   1.000
_cell.length_c   1.000
_cell.angle_alpha   90.00
_cell.angle_beta   90.00
_cell.angle_gamma   90.00
#
_symmetry.space_group_name_H-M   'P 1'
#
loop_
_entity.id
_entity.type
_entity.pdbx_description
1 polymer ?
#
loop_
_entity_poly.entity_id
_entity_poly.type
_entity_poly.pdbx_seq_one_letter_code
_entity_poly.pdbx_strand_id
1 'polypeptide(L)'
;MHEPERDPLTWQKFVSDLEREFSSLQGDWMRSVELRDRIGEIVTGSDFPDLPPDLQGRLDLLHVELVALTRENVCTNERCPYYKKSCKMR
;
A
#
# COMPACT_ATOMS: atom_id res chain seq x y z
N MET A 1 2.96 10.56 -24.18
CA MET A 1 2.72 10.12 -22.79
C MET A 1 1.22 9.93 -22.68
N HIS A 2 0.74 8.70 -22.54
CA HIS A 2 -0.70 8.44 -22.38
C HIS A 2 -1.07 8.80 -20.95
N GLU A 3 -1.75 9.93 -20.74
CA GLU A 3 -2.53 10.12 -19.52
C GLU A 3 -3.55 8.99 -19.47
N PRO A 4 -3.59 8.17 -18.41
CA PRO A 4 -4.64 7.16 -18.29
C PRO A 4 -5.97 7.91 -18.30
N GLU A 5 -6.79 7.63 -19.32
CA GLU A 5 -8.15 8.17 -19.39
C GLU A 5 -8.82 7.95 -18.04
N ARG A 6 -9.34 9.05 -17.47
CA ARG A 6 -10.06 9.14 -16.19
C ARG A 6 -11.40 8.40 -16.23
N ASP A 7 -11.43 7.24 -16.87
CA ASP A 7 -12.61 6.41 -16.99
C ASP A 7 -12.82 5.67 -15.65
N PRO A 8 -14.03 5.76 -15.06
CA PRO A 8 -14.36 5.06 -13.82
C PRO A 8 -14.12 3.54 -13.88
N LEU A 9 -14.23 2.91 -15.05
CA LEU A 9 -13.97 1.46 -15.24
C LEU A 9 -12.48 1.14 -15.16
N THR A 10 -11.62 2.06 -15.60
CA THR A 10 -10.15 1.93 -15.48
C THR A 10 -9.74 1.96 -14.02
N TRP A 11 -10.32 2.88 -13.23
CA TRP A 11 -10.07 2.95 -11.79
C TRP A 11 -10.62 1.74 -11.04
N GLN A 12 -11.83 1.25 -11.37
CA GLN A 12 -12.35 0.02 -10.78
C GLN A 12 -11.42 -1.17 -11.00
N LYS A 13 -10.93 -1.35 -12.24
CA LYS A 13 -9.98 -2.41 -12.55
C LYS A 13 -8.67 -2.22 -11.80
N PHE A 14 -8.16 -1.00 -11.77
CA PHE A 14 -6.92 -0.66 -11.07
C PHE A 14 -6.99 -0.96 -9.57
N VAL A 15 -8.06 -0.53 -8.88
CA VAL A 15 -8.26 -0.85 -7.45
C VAL A 15 -8.38 -2.35 -7.22
N SER A 16 -9.11 -3.05 -8.09
CA SER A 16 -9.26 -4.51 -8.00
C SER A 16 -7.94 -5.25 -8.23
N ASP A 17 -7.07 -4.72 -9.10
CA ASP A 17 -5.73 -5.25 -9.33
C ASP A 17 -4.82 -5.04 -8.11
N LEU A 18 -4.92 -3.89 -7.42
CA LEU A 18 -4.19 -3.62 -6.17
C LEU A 18 -4.64 -4.55 -5.03
N GLU A 19 -5.94 -4.77 -4.88
CA GLU A 19 -6.49 -5.72 -3.88
C GLU A 19 -6.04 -7.16 -4.16
N ARG A 20 -5.98 -7.55 -5.44
CA ARG A 20 -5.46 -8.86 -5.85
C ARG A 20 -3.96 -8.96 -5.55
N GLU A 21 -3.20 -7.90 -5.82
CA GLU A 21 -1.78 -7.85 -5.47
C GLU A 21 -1.60 -8.01 -3.96
N PHE A 22 -2.33 -7.25 -3.15
CA PHE A 22 -2.31 -7.36 -1.68
C PHE A 22 -2.61 -8.79 -1.20
N SER A 23 -3.67 -9.40 -1.74
CA SER A 23 -4.04 -10.79 -1.42
C SER A 23 -2.94 -11.79 -1.79
N SER A 24 -2.12 -11.48 -2.80
CA SER A 24 -1.03 -12.33 -3.28
C SER A 24 0.28 -12.17 -2.52
N LEU A 25 0.42 -11.14 -1.67
CA LEU A 25 1.68 -10.83 -0.99
C LEU A 25 2.12 -11.92 -0.01
N GLN A 26 1.21 -12.71 0.57
CA GLN A 26 1.50 -13.86 1.44
C GLN A 26 2.64 -13.66 2.47
N GLY A 27 2.76 -12.46 3.05
CA GLY A 27 3.81 -12.15 4.04
C GLY A 27 5.13 -11.61 3.46
N ASP A 28 5.20 -11.31 2.16
CA ASP A 28 6.29 -10.55 1.55
C ASP A 28 6.23 -9.09 2.03
N TRP A 29 7.00 -8.81 3.08
CA TRP A 29 7.03 -7.49 3.71
C TRP A 29 7.55 -6.41 2.77
N MET A 30 8.58 -6.70 1.96
CA MET A 30 9.18 -5.69 1.09
C MET A 30 8.17 -5.25 0.03
N ARG A 31 7.49 -6.21 -0.61
CA ARG A 31 6.43 -5.90 -1.56
C ARG A 31 5.20 -5.26 -0.90
N SER A 32 4.93 -5.57 0.36
CA SER A 32 3.88 -4.88 1.13
C SER A 32 4.22 -3.41 1.37
N VAL A 33 5.49 -3.09 1.65
CA VAL A 33 5.96 -1.70 1.78
C VAL A 33 5.86 -0.96 0.44
N GLU A 34 6.30 -1.58 -0.65
CA GLU A 34 6.20 -0.99 -1.99
C GLU A 34 4.73 -0.73 -2.39
N LEU A 35 3.84 -1.68 -2.12
CA LEU A 35 2.42 -1.54 -2.41
C LEU A 35 1.78 -0.44 -1.55
N ARG A 36 2.14 -0.36 -0.26
CA ARG A 36 1.69 0.71 0.64
C ARG A 36 2.07 2.08 0.10
N ASP A 37 3.34 2.26 -0.26
CA ASP A 37 3.85 3.56 -0.69
C ASP A 37 3.19 3.99 -2.00
N ARG A 38 3.03 3.06 -2.95
CA ARG A 38 2.32 3.30 -4.22
C ARG A 38 0.85 3.69 -4.00
N ILE A 39 0.15 3.04 -3.07
CA ILE A 39 -1.24 3.41 -2.75
C ILE A 39 -1.27 4.76 -2.00
N GLY A 40 -0.32 5.02 -1.12
CA GLY A 40 -0.20 6.29 -0.40
C GLY A 40 -0.02 7.48 -1.34
N GLU A 41 0.79 7.35 -2.39
CA GLU A 41 0.91 8.36 -3.45
C GLU A 41 -0.42 8.66 -4.15
N ILE A 42 -1.25 7.64 -4.34
CA ILE A 42 -2.55 7.78 -4.98
C ILE A 42 -3.54 8.46 -4.04
N VAL A 43 -3.64 7.99 -2.78
CA VAL A 43 -4.57 8.53 -1.77
C VAL A 43 -4.24 9.98 -1.40
N THR A 44 -2.96 10.36 -1.48
CA THR A 44 -2.51 11.76 -1.26
C THR A 44 -2.50 12.59 -2.54
N GLY A 45 -2.75 11.97 -3.69
CA GLY A 45 -2.79 12.61 -5.00
C GLY A 45 -4.05 13.45 -5.21
N SER A 46 -3.96 14.39 -6.16
CA SER A 46 -5.08 15.27 -6.51
C SER A 46 -6.27 14.56 -7.16
N ASP A 47 -6.06 13.35 -7.70
CA ASP A 47 -7.10 12.58 -8.38
C ASP A 47 -7.97 11.77 -7.41
N PHE A 48 -7.51 11.55 -6.18
CA PHE A 48 -8.22 10.73 -5.18
C PHE A 48 -9.59 11.30 -4.79
N PRO A 49 -9.75 12.60 -4.51
CA PRO A 49 -11.05 13.19 -4.17
C PRO A 49 -12.07 13.09 -5.32
N ASP A 50 -11.60 12.98 -6.57
CA ASP A 50 -12.43 12.88 -7.77
C ASP A 50 -12.88 11.44 -8.07
N LEU A 51 -12.37 10.44 -7.34
CA LEU A 51 -12.79 9.04 -7.50
C LEU A 51 -14.22 8.82 -6.97
N PRO A 52 -14.95 7.82 -7.49
CA PRO A 52 -16.18 7.36 -6.87
C PRO A 52 -15.97 7.00 -5.38
N PRO A 53 -16.90 7.37 -4.47
CA PRO A 53 -16.75 7.12 -3.03
C PRO A 53 -16.51 5.65 -2.66
N ASP A 54 -17.05 4.71 -3.43
CA ASP A 54 -16.80 3.28 -3.27
C ASP A 54 -15.30 2.93 -3.45
N LEU A 55 -14.67 3.49 -4.48
CA LEU A 55 -13.26 3.28 -4.76
C LEU A 55 -12.35 3.99 -3.78
N GLN A 56 -12.73 5.20 -3.34
CA GLN A 56 -12.03 5.90 -2.27
C GLN A 56 -11.99 5.05 -0.99
N GLY A 57 -13.14 4.54 -0.56
CA GLY A 57 -13.24 3.71 0.65
C GLY A 57 -12.43 2.42 0.56
N ARG A 58 -12.41 1.77 -0.60
CA ARG A 58 -11.60 0.56 -0.84
C ARG A 58 -10.10 0.85 -0.79
N LEU A 59 -9.65 1.92 -1.42
CA LEU A 59 -8.24 2.35 -1.41
C LEU A 59 -7.79 2.78 -0.01
N ASP A 60 -8.61 3.53 0.72
CA ASP A 60 -8.32 3.94 2.09
C ASP A 60 -8.21 2.73 3.02
N LEU A 61 -9.15 1.79 2.93
CA LEU A 61 -9.12 0.57 3.74
C LEU A 61 -7.87 -0.27 3.43
N LEU A 62 -7.57 -0.46 2.14
CA LEU A 62 -6.38 -1.18 1.70
C LEU A 62 -5.08 -0.51 2.18
N HIS A 63 -5.02 0.82 2.13
CA HIS A 63 -3.89 1.59 2.63
C HIS A 63 -3.72 1.44 4.15
N VAL A 64 -4.81 1.51 4.92
CA VAL A 64 -4.79 1.31 6.37
C VAL A 64 -4.32 -0.10 6.74
N GLU A 65 -4.80 -1.14 6.06
CA GLU A 65 -4.38 -2.52 6.27
C GLU A 65 -2.88 -2.71 5.99
N LEU A 66 -2.39 -2.15 4.88
CA LEU A 66 -0.98 -2.17 4.53
C LEU A 66 -0.11 -1.37 5.51
N VAL A 67 -0.57 -0.21 5.98
CA VAL A 67 0.10 0.56 7.03
C VAL A 67 0.19 -0.25 8.32
N ALA A 68 -0.88 -0.94 8.73
CA ALA A 68 -0.87 -1.80 9.91
C ALA A 68 0.14 -2.96 9.74
N LEU A 69 0.04 -3.70 8.65
CA LEU A 69 0.89 -4.86 8.35
C LEU A 69 2.38 -4.49 8.25
N THR A 70 2.69 -3.34 7.64
CA THR A 70 4.08 -2.88 7.49
C THR A 70 4.63 -2.27 8.77
N ARG A 71 3.81 -1.64 9.63
CA ARG A 71 4.22 -1.10 10.94
C ARG A 71 4.54 -2.20 11.94
N GLU A 72 3.78 -3.28 11.98
CA GLU A 72 4.04 -4.41 12.89
C GLU A 72 5.40 -5.08 12.63
N ASN A 73 5.84 -5.08 11.37
CA ASN A 73 7.12 -5.66 10.97
C ASN A 73 8.34 -4.74 11.13
N VAL A 74 8.16 -3.49 11.61
CA VAL A 74 9.29 -2.56 11.81
C VAL A 74 10.18 -2.97 13.00
N CYS A 75 9.68 -3.79 13.95
CA CYS A 75 10.49 -4.23 15.10
C CYS A 75 9.94 -5.49 15.79
N THR A 76 9.98 -6.64 15.12
CA THR A 76 9.84 -7.94 15.81
C THR A 76 11.03 -8.83 15.44
N ASN A 77 11.94 -9.01 16.41
CA ASN A 77 13.14 -9.85 16.42
C ASN A 77 14.47 -9.26 15.88
N GLU A 78 15.16 -8.53 16.77
CA GLU A 78 16.61 -8.60 17.09
C GLU A 78 17.72 -8.51 16.02
N ARG A 79 17.46 -8.49 14.71
CA ARG A 79 18.50 -8.26 13.69
C ARG A 79 17.97 -7.48 12.49
N CYS A 80 18.22 -6.17 12.47
CA CYS A 80 18.14 -5.37 11.24
C CYS A 80 19.13 -5.93 10.19
N PRO A 81 18.70 -6.34 8.99
CA PRO A 81 19.60 -6.88 7.97
C PRO A 81 20.61 -5.86 7.44
N TYR A 82 20.35 -4.56 7.63
CA TYR A 82 21.23 -3.47 7.16
C TYR A 82 22.31 -3.06 8.17
N TYR A 83 22.17 -3.43 9.45
CA TYR A 83 23.11 -3.06 10.50
C TYR A 83 23.36 -4.27 11.40
N LYS A 84 24.62 -4.76 11.45
CA LYS A 84 25.09 -5.78 12.42
C LYS A 84 25.10 -5.27 13.87
N LYS A 85 24.14 -4.45 14.28
CA LYS A 85 23.97 -3.99 15.66
C LYS A 85 22.55 -4.32 16.11
N SER A 86 22.46 -5.08 17.19
CA SER A 86 21.21 -5.39 17.89
C SER A 86 20.53 -4.09 18.30
N CYS A 87 19.26 -3.96 17.91
CA CYS A 87 18.42 -2.82 18.27
C CYS A 87 18.17 -2.89 19.79
N LYS A 88 18.75 -1.97 20.57
CA LYS A 88 18.41 -1.82 21.99
C LYS A 88 17.03 -1.16 22.07
N MET A 89 15.99 -1.94 22.35
CA MET A 89 14.71 -1.38 22.76
C MET A 89 14.86 -0.73 24.14
N ARG A 90 14.27 0.46 24.29
CA ARG A 90 14.31 1.26 25.51
C ARG A 90 13.13 0.94 26.40
#